data_AF-A0A7C2CEE2-F1
#
_entry.id   AF-A0A7C2CEE2-F1
#
_cell.length_a   1.000
_cell.length_b   1.000
_cell.length_c   1.000
_cell.angle_alpha   90.00
_cell.angle_beta   90.00
_cell.angle_gamma   90.00
#
_symmetry.space_group_name_H-M   'P 1'
#
loop_
_entity.id
_entity.type
_entity.pdbx_description
1 polymer ?
#
loop_
_entity_poly.entity_id
_entity_poly.type
_entity_poly.pdbx_seq_one_letter_code
_entity_poly.pdbx_strand_id
1 'polypeptide(L)'
;MSGVWDDEGTLGSPAWESGHCPFLQQTGGGRFSASVLCSSQRHDYGFSFQDEGEMHSWGEHDVDAWGATDMNRDEVKLSFLIVWLILSVGILLVLVAPFVVSADTIAALVPTCVWKAKYGRECPLWGMTTSFIQISHGNFKQAPTLLSGWARVRANGRIGVAAVISRFDSTGSLLGQMVIEALPSGGRELSVYAHLQPTSVTGIILVNPSDQATDVLLSVVDRSGLRILAARSVTLPKLGQLVQALDELFPTLSPFDGGRIVVSGEASLRAMGFFQFGTQMIAIPALVIR
;
A
#
# COMPACT_ATOMS: atom_id res chain seq x y z
N MET A 1 9.44 34.76 36.79
CA MET A 1 8.45 34.87 37.87
C MET A 1 7.88 33.47 38.04
N SER A 2 7.96 32.72 39.14
CA SER A 2 8.52 32.85 40.50
C SER A 2 8.32 31.43 41.08
N GLY A 3 9.33 30.88 41.75
CA GLY A 3 9.24 29.56 42.37
C GLY A 3 8.48 29.59 43.70
N VAL A 4 8.00 28.41 44.12
CA VAL A 4 7.60 28.10 45.50
C VAL A 4 8.12 26.70 45.81
N TRP A 5 8.91 26.59 46.87
CA TRP A 5 9.27 25.37 47.57
C TRP A 5 8.50 25.40 48.89
N ASP A 6 8.02 24.25 49.36
CA ASP A 6 7.63 24.07 50.75
C ASP A 6 8.50 23.02 51.44
N ASP A 7 8.90 23.39 52.64
CA ASP A 7 9.68 22.70 53.65
C ASP A 7 8.78 21.73 54.42
N GLU A 8 8.94 20.42 54.26
CA GLU A 8 8.61 19.43 55.30
C GLU A 8 9.24 18.07 54.95
N GLY A 9 10.32 17.74 55.64
CA GLY A 9 11.02 16.46 55.49
C GLY A 9 10.23 15.30 56.11
N THR A 10 9.52 14.53 55.29
CA THR A 10 9.15 13.13 55.59
C THR A 10 9.14 12.28 54.30
N LEU A 11 9.72 11.08 54.41
CA LEU A 11 9.77 10.05 53.36
C LEU A 11 8.36 9.48 53.13
N GLY A 12 7.66 10.02 52.13
CA GLY A 12 6.43 9.46 51.59
C GLY A 12 6.73 8.71 50.29
N SER A 13 6.56 7.39 50.31
CA SER A 13 6.58 6.52 49.13
C SER A 13 5.55 7.00 48.09
N PRO A 14 5.94 7.27 46.82
CA PRO A 14 4.95 7.48 45.78
C PRO A 14 4.51 6.14 45.20
N ALA A 15 3.24 5.81 45.48
CA ALA A 15 2.48 4.90 44.67
C ALA A 15 2.22 5.55 43.30
N TRP A 16 2.63 4.84 42.24
CA TRP A 16 1.95 4.68 40.96
C TRP A 16 1.15 5.89 40.44
N GLU A 17 1.70 6.60 39.46
CA GLU A 17 0.94 6.95 38.25
C GLU A 17 1.84 7.48 37.12
N SER A 18 1.66 6.89 35.94
CA SER A 18 1.97 7.39 34.60
C SER A 18 3.38 7.91 34.32
N GLY A 19 4.24 7.02 33.83
CA GLY A 19 5.43 7.39 33.06
C GLY A 19 5.03 8.07 31.74
N HIS A 20 5.22 9.39 31.69
CA HIS A 20 5.46 10.11 30.45
C HIS A 20 6.82 9.70 29.88
N CYS A 21 6.85 9.20 28.64
CA CYS A 21 8.08 9.12 27.86
C CYS A 21 8.35 10.48 27.20
N PRO A 22 9.51 11.13 27.41
CA PRO A 22 9.85 12.34 26.69
C PRO A 22 10.19 12.04 25.22
N PHE A 23 9.71 12.94 24.38
CA PHE A 23 9.95 13.05 22.94
C PHE A 23 11.41 13.47 22.70
N LEU A 24 12.17 12.68 21.94
CA LEU A 24 13.45 13.11 21.37
C LEU A 24 13.33 13.17 19.85
N GLN A 25 13.45 14.40 19.36
CA GLN A 25 13.53 14.77 17.96
C GLN A 25 15.00 14.66 17.51
N GLN A 26 15.31 13.84 16.52
CA GLN A 26 16.44 14.13 15.64
C GLN A 26 16.33 13.52 14.25
N THR A 27 17.01 14.23 13.37
CA THR A 27 17.01 14.31 11.92
C THR A 27 17.81 13.22 11.23
N GLY A 28 17.29 12.73 10.09
CA GLY A 28 18.10 12.32 8.93
C GLY A 28 18.65 10.89 8.91
N GLY A 29 18.38 10.19 7.80
CA GLY A 29 19.10 8.99 7.37
C GLY A 29 18.41 7.69 7.74
N GLY A 30 17.84 6.98 6.75
CA GLY A 30 16.90 5.89 6.98
C GLY A 30 17.47 4.61 7.62
N ARG A 31 16.59 3.85 8.29
CA ARG A 31 16.31 2.41 8.10
C ARG A 31 15.28 1.91 9.12
N PHE A 32 14.42 1.00 8.65
CA PHE A 32 13.58 0.01 9.34
C PHE A 32 13.03 0.31 10.75
N SER A 33 11.69 0.30 10.87
CA SER A 33 10.99 0.23 12.16
C SER A 33 10.56 -1.22 12.45
N ALA A 34 11.02 -1.75 13.59
CA ALA A 34 10.60 -3.02 14.16
C ALA A 34 9.82 -2.73 15.45
N SER A 35 8.62 -3.29 15.58
CA SER A 35 7.78 -3.16 16.77
C SER A 35 8.19 -4.20 17.81
N VAL A 36 8.68 -3.76 18.97
CA VAL A 36 8.89 -4.62 20.15
C VAL A 36 7.61 -4.58 20.99
N LEU A 37 6.90 -5.71 21.05
CA LEU A 37 5.81 -5.94 22.00
C LEU A 37 6.43 -6.43 23.32
N CYS A 38 6.45 -5.59 24.34
CA CYS A 38 6.68 -6.01 25.72
C CYS A 38 5.41 -6.68 26.26
N SER A 39 5.42 -8.01 26.37
CA SER A 39 4.45 -8.79 27.13
C SER A 39 5.08 -9.18 28.47
N SER A 40 4.55 -8.64 29.57
CA SER A 40 4.91 -9.00 30.94
C SER A 40 4.11 -10.25 31.34
N GLN A 41 4.69 -11.44 31.20
CA GLN A 41 4.19 -12.66 31.83
C GLN A 41 4.83 -12.81 33.22
N ARG A 42 4.00 -12.67 34.26
CA ARG A 42 4.31 -13.05 35.64
C ARG A 42 3.79 -14.48 35.84
N HIS A 43 4.69 -15.45 36.02
CA HIS A 43 4.34 -16.78 36.49
C HIS A 43 5.08 -17.05 37.81
N ASP A 44 4.30 -17.11 38.89
CA ASP A 44 4.69 -17.65 40.18
C ASP A 44 4.92 -19.17 40.06
N TYR A 45 6.11 -19.63 40.46
CA TYR A 45 6.30 -20.99 40.98
C TYR A 45 7.27 -20.92 42.15
N GLY A 46 6.74 -21.16 43.35
CA GLY A 46 7.54 -21.35 44.56
C GLY A 46 8.26 -22.70 44.52
N PHE A 47 9.50 -22.71 44.99
CA PHE A 47 10.25 -23.93 45.28
C PHE A 47 10.72 -23.87 46.73
N SER A 48 10.24 -24.82 47.53
CA SER A 48 10.61 -25.08 48.91
C SER A 48 11.95 -25.81 48.96
N PHE A 49 12.83 -25.37 49.87
CA PHE A 49 14.01 -26.12 50.29
C PHE A 49 13.61 -27.18 51.32
N GLN A 50 14.06 -28.42 51.10
CA GLN A 50 14.11 -29.46 52.12
C GLN A 50 15.49 -30.13 52.02
N ASP A 51 16.34 -29.85 53.00
CA ASP A 51 17.58 -30.58 53.29
C ASP A 51 17.20 -31.95 53.85
N GLU A 52 17.58 -33.04 53.17
CA GLU A 52 17.86 -34.31 53.81
C GLU A 52 19.09 -34.92 53.13
N GLY A 53 20.12 -35.15 53.94
CA GLY A 53 21.41 -35.64 53.48
C GLY A 53 21.37 -37.13 53.15
N GLU A 54 22.19 -37.53 52.19
CA GLU A 54 22.84 -38.82 52.18
C GLU A 54 24.07 -38.75 51.26
N MET A 55 25.25 -39.00 51.86
CA MET A 55 26.53 -39.07 51.18
C MET A 55 26.58 -40.37 50.37
N HIS A 56 26.30 -40.27 49.07
CA HIS A 56 26.66 -41.33 48.12
C HIS A 56 27.98 -40.98 47.45
N SER A 57 28.99 -41.79 47.75
CA SER A 57 30.26 -41.89 47.05
C SER A 57 29.99 -42.20 45.56
N TRP A 58 30.12 -41.20 44.70
CA TRP A 58 30.17 -41.39 43.26
C TRP A 58 31.60 -41.78 42.90
N GLY A 59 31.77 -43.02 42.43
CA GLY A 59 33.01 -43.47 41.81
C GLY A 59 33.32 -42.61 40.60
N GLU A 60 34.61 -42.32 40.44
CA GLU A 60 35.23 -41.72 39.26
C GLU A 60 34.74 -42.44 38.00
N HIS A 61 33.81 -41.83 37.27
CA HIS A 61 33.47 -42.25 35.93
C HIS A 61 34.29 -41.40 34.97
N ASP A 62 35.20 -42.07 34.26
CA ASP A 62 36.07 -41.53 33.22
C ASP A 62 35.33 -40.53 32.32
N VAL A 63 35.70 -39.26 32.40
CA VAL A 63 35.27 -38.17 31.51
C VAL A 63 36.17 -38.08 30.26
N ASP A 64 36.63 -39.23 29.74
CA ASP A 64 37.55 -39.30 28.61
C ASP A 64 36.92 -39.94 27.35
N ALA A 65 35.60 -39.80 27.19
CA ALA A 65 34.89 -40.34 26.01
C ALA A 65 34.15 -39.28 25.17
N TRP A 66 34.46 -37.99 25.33
CA TRP A 66 34.19 -37.02 24.27
C TRP A 66 35.42 -36.97 23.39
N GLY A 67 35.50 -37.95 22.47
CA GLY A 67 36.48 -37.94 21.41
C GLY A 67 36.45 -36.58 20.72
N ALA A 68 37.48 -35.77 21.00
CA ALA A 68 37.91 -34.72 20.09
C ALA A 68 38.37 -35.44 18.83
N THR A 69 37.42 -35.79 17.96
CA THR A 69 37.73 -36.18 16.60
C THR A 69 38.37 -34.96 15.97
N ASP A 70 39.67 -35.03 15.71
CA ASP A 70 40.40 -34.07 14.90
C ASP A 70 39.58 -33.82 13.63
N MET A 71 38.85 -32.70 13.60
CA MET A 71 37.96 -32.38 12.50
C MET A 71 38.82 -32.15 11.28
N ASN A 72 38.91 -33.19 10.45
CA ASN A 72 39.87 -33.24 9.36
C ASN A 72 39.60 -32.04 8.44
N ARG A 73 40.66 -31.32 8.07
CA ARG A 73 40.55 -30.11 7.23
C ARG A 73 39.79 -30.38 5.93
N ASP A 74 39.82 -31.62 5.48
CA ASP A 74 39.16 -32.08 4.26
C ASP A 74 37.66 -32.35 4.46
N GLU A 75 37.20 -32.70 5.67
CA GLU A 75 35.77 -32.79 5.99
C GLU A 75 35.12 -31.41 6.05
N VAL A 76 35.80 -30.41 6.62
CA VAL A 76 35.31 -29.02 6.65
C VAL A 76 35.19 -28.45 5.23
N LYS A 77 36.16 -28.73 4.36
CA LYS A 77 36.09 -28.32 2.95
C LYS A 77 34.94 -29.01 2.22
N LEU A 78 34.71 -30.30 2.49
CA LEU A 78 33.62 -31.06 1.89
C LEU A 78 32.26 -30.49 2.29
N SER A 79 32.04 -30.20 3.57
CA SER A 79 30.80 -29.58 4.05
C SER A 79 30.56 -28.21 3.41
N PHE A 80 31.59 -27.38 3.32
CA PHE A 80 31.46 -26.06 2.70
C PHE A 80 31.17 -26.15 1.20
N LEU A 81 31.78 -27.11 0.50
CA LEU A 81 31.53 -27.36 -0.92
C LEU A 81 30.08 -27.82 -1.15
N ILE A 82 29.57 -28.73 -0.31
CA ILE A 82 28.18 -29.20 -0.41
C ILE A 82 27.20 -28.04 -0.20
N VAL A 83 27.41 -27.22 0.84
CA VAL A 83 26.55 -26.05 1.11
C VAL A 83 26.60 -25.06 -0.06
N TRP A 84 27.80 -24.74 -0.55
CA TRP A 84 27.98 -23.85 -1.70
C TRP A 84 27.28 -24.37 -2.96
N LEU A 85 27.34 -25.69 -3.20
CA LEU A 85 26.72 -26.32 -4.37
C LEU A 85 25.19 -26.29 -4.25
N ILE A 86 24.64 -26.62 -3.08
CA ILE A 86 23.18 -26.55 -2.83
C ILE A 86 22.67 -25.12 -3.02
N LEU A 87 23.37 -24.12 -2.47
CA LEU A 87 22.98 -22.72 -2.61
C LEU A 87 23.08 -22.25 -4.07
N SER A 88 24.14 -22.62 -4.78
CA SER A 88 24.32 -22.26 -6.18
C SER A 88 23.25 -22.88 -7.07
N VAL A 89 22.91 -24.15 -6.85
CA VAL A 89 21.85 -24.84 -7.59
C VAL A 89 20.48 -24.25 -7.27
N GLY A 90 20.20 -23.92 -6.01
CA GLY A 90 18.96 -23.26 -5.61
C GLY A 90 18.79 -21.89 -6.28
N ILE A 91 19.85 -21.07 -6.28
CA ILE A 91 19.85 -19.76 -6.95
C ILE A 91 19.68 -19.93 -8.47
N LEU A 92 20.39 -20.89 -9.07
CA LEU A 92 20.26 -21.18 -10.51
C LEU A 92 18.84 -21.58 -10.87
N LEU A 93 18.20 -22.44 -10.08
CA LEU A 93 16.81 -22.85 -10.29
C LEU A 93 15.85 -21.66 -10.22
N VAL A 94 16.01 -20.75 -9.25
CA VAL A 94 15.18 -19.54 -9.15
C VAL A 94 15.35 -18.63 -10.37
N LEU A 95 16.58 -18.50 -10.89
CA LEU A 95 16.85 -17.67 -12.07
C LEU A 95 16.36 -18.31 -13.37
N VAL A 96 16.36 -19.65 -13.47
CA VAL A 96 15.93 -20.39 -14.66
C VAL A 96 14.42 -20.65 -14.67
N ALA A 97 13.78 -20.77 -13.52
CA ALA A 97 12.34 -21.00 -13.37
C ALA A 97 11.44 -20.11 -14.25
N PRO A 98 11.63 -18.77 -14.34
CA PRO A 98 10.78 -17.91 -15.18
C PRO A 98 10.95 -18.14 -16.69
N PHE A 99 11.98 -18.86 -17.14
CA PHE A 99 12.16 -19.17 -18.56
C PHE A 99 11.47 -20.47 -18.98
N VAL A 100 11.27 -21.40 -18.03
CA VAL A 100 10.70 -22.74 -18.31
C VAL A 100 9.20 -22.78 -18.03
N VAL A 101 8.71 -21.96 -17.10
CA VAL A 101 7.31 -21.93 -16.69
C VAL A 101 6.58 -20.76 -17.34
N SER A 102 5.41 -21.01 -17.93
CA SER A 102 4.58 -19.96 -18.52
C SER A 102 3.97 -19.04 -17.47
N ALA A 103 3.78 -17.77 -17.84
CA ALA A 103 3.24 -16.73 -16.96
C ALA A 103 1.89 -17.11 -16.32
N ASP A 104 1.06 -17.89 -17.02
CA ASP A 104 -0.27 -18.31 -16.55
C ASP A 104 -0.18 -19.32 -15.40
N THR A 105 0.79 -20.24 -15.43
CA THR A 105 1.00 -21.21 -14.35
C THR A 105 1.58 -20.53 -13.10
N ILE A 106 2.46 -19.54 -13.29
CA ILE A 106 2.98 -18.73 -12.18
C ILE A 106 1.84 -17.89 -11.58
N ALA A 107 1.02 -17.25 -12.41
CA ALA A 107 -0.11 -16.45 -11.95
C ALA A 107 -1.18 -17.28 -11.22
N ALA A 108 -1.34 -18.57 -11.56
CA ALA A 108 -2.25 -19.48 -10.88
C ALA A 108 -1.73 -19.97 -9.51
N LEU A 109 -0.42 -20.08 -9.33
CA LEU A 109 0.19 -20.47 -8.03
C LEU A 109 0.36 -19.30 -7.07
N VAL A 110 0.44 -18.06 -7.57
CA VAL A 110 0.62 -16.88 -6.71
C VAL A 110 -0.72 -16.53 -6.04
N PRO A 111 -0.78 -16.48 -4.70
CA PRO A 111 -2.02 -16.17 -3.99
C PRO A 111 -2.56 -14.81 -4.39
N THR A 112 -3.87 -14.70 -4.52
CA THR A 112 -4.53 -13.42 -4.80
C THR A 112 -4.16 -12.43 -3.70
N CYS A 113 -3.68 -11.26 -4.10
CA CYS A 113 -3.30 -10.26 -3.13
C CYS A 113 -4.51 -9.86 -2.28
N VAL A 114 -4.29 -9.61 -0.98
CA VAL A 114 -5.36 -9.30 -0.01
C VAL A 114 -6.26 -8.15 -0.48
N TRP A 115 -5.69 -7.17 -1.19
CA TRP A 115 -6.43 -6.06 -1.79
C TRP A 115 -7.44 -6.50 -2.86
N LYS A 116 -7.04 -7.43 -3.74
CA LYS A 116 -7.90 -7.99 -4.79
C LYS A 116 -8.99 -8.87 -4.19
N ALA A 117 -8.66 -9.63 -3.16
CA ALA A 117 -9.62 -10.46 -2.43
C ALA A 117 -10.67 -9.61 -1.67
N LYS A 118 -10.26 -8.49 -1.06
CA LYS A 118 -11.14 -7.67 -0.23
C LYS A 118 -11.95 -6.61 -1.00
N TYR A 119 -11.38 -6.03 -2.06
CA TYR A 119 -11.97 -4.89 -2.78
C TYR A 119 -12.29 -5.19 -4.25
N GLY A 120 -11.95 -6.38 -4.76
CA GLY A 120 -12.20 -6.75 -6.16
C GLY A 120 -11.40 -5.94 -7.19
N ARG A 121 -10.37 -5.19 -6.76
CA ARG A 121 -9.55 -4.30 -7.60
C ARG A 121 -8.12 -4.82 -7.71
N GLU A 122 -7.44 -4.48 -8.82
CA GLU A 122 -6.05 -4.86 -9.03
C GLU A 122 -5.11 -4.25 -7.98
N CYS A 123 -4.03 -4.95 -7.65
CA CYS A 123 -3.11 -4.52 -6.60
C CYS A 123 -2.25 -3.30 -7.00
N PRO A 124 -1.97 -2.35 -6.08
CA PRO A 124 -1.18 -1.14 -6.37
C PRO A 124 0.21 -1.39 -6.99
N LEU A 125 0.77 -2.59 -6.81
CA LEU A 125 2.11 -2.98 -7.29
C LEU A 125 2.06 -4.20 -8.24
N TRP A 126 0.88 -4.63 -8.67
CA TRP A 126 0.70 -5.81 -9.53
C TRP A 126 1.51 -5.70 -10.84
N GLY A 127 1.63 -4.47 -11.35
CA GLY A 127 2.38 -4.16 -12.55
C GLY A 127 3.89 -4.41 -12.50
N MET A 128 4.53 -4.39 -11.32
CA MET A 128 5.98 -4.64 -11.25
C MET A 128 6.30 -6.11 -11.47
N THR A 129 5.56 -7.01 -10.84
CA THR A 129 5.72 -8.46 -11.03
C THR A 129 5.35 -8.87 -12.46
N THR A 130 4.25 -8.33 -13.00
CA THR A 130 3.88 -8.57 -14.40
C THR A 130 4.91 -8.01 -15.38
N SER A 131 5.49 -6.83 -15.11
CA SER A 131 6.56 -6.28 -15.93
C SER A 131 7.80 -7.14 -15.90
N PHE A 132 8.23 -7.60 -14.72
CA PHE A 132 9.38 -8.48 -14.59
C PHE A 132 9.20 -9.79 -15.36
N ILE A 133 8.03 -10.43 -15.24
CA ILE A 133 7.69 -11.66 -15.98
C ILE A 133 7.69 -11.37 -17.50
N GLN A 134 7.00 -10.35 -17.96
CA GLN A 134 6.95 -10.04 -19.40
C GLN A 134 8.33 -9.69 -19.98
N ILE A 135 9.18 -8.99 -19.20
CA ILE A 135 10.57 -8.71 -19.56
C ILE A 135 11.40 -10.00 -19.59
N SER A 136 11.25 -10.91 -18.62
CA SER A 136 11.97 -12.19 -18.61
C SER A 136 11.58 -13.10 -19.79
N HIS A 137 10.35 -12.98 -20.29
CA HIS A 137 9.89 -13.66 -21.49
C HIS A 137 10.24 -12.94 -22.81
N GLY A 138 10.99 -11.82 -22.77
CA GLY A 138 11.36 -11.06 -23.97
C GLY A 138 10.22 -10.26 -24.60
N ASN A 139 9.06 -10.18 -23.95
CA ASN A 139 7.86 -9.50 -24.42
C ASN A 139 7.85 -8.01 -24.00
N PHE A 140 8.87 -7.25 -24.40
CA PHE A 140 9.02 -5.82 -24.07
C PHE A 140 7.85 -4.94 -24.52
N LYS A 141 7.08 -5.38 -25.53
CA LYS A 141 5.87 -4.69 -26.00
C LYS A 141 4.65 -4.91 -25.10
N GLN A 142 4.61 -6.02 -24.37
CA GLN A 142 3.54 -6.36 -23.41
C GLN A 142 3.92 -6.02 -21.97
N ALA A 143 5.18 -5.66 -21.73
CA ALA A 143 5.62 -5.10 -20.46
C ALA A 143 4.85 -3.79 -20.21
N PRO A 144 4.02 -3.70 -19.16
CA PRO A 144 3.21 -2.51 -18.92
C PRO A 144 4.11 -1.33 -18.52
N THR A 145 4.49 -0.50 -19.50
CA THR A 145 5.29 0.72 -19.29
C THR A 145 4.45 1.90 -18.80
N LEU A 146 3.13 1.80 -18.78
CA LEU A 146 2.22 2.79 -18.20
C LEU A 146 1.10 2.09 -17.41
N LEU A 147 1.25 2.00 -16.09
CA LEU A 147 0.22 1.42 -15.21
C LEU A 147 -0.96 2.38 -14.98
N SER A 148 -0.69 3.69 -15.06
CA SER A 148 -1.70 4.73 -15.07
C SER A 148 -1.08 6.04 -15.55
N GLY A 149 -1.88 6.90 -16.20
CA GLY A 149 -1.42 8.23 -16.62
C GLY A 149 -2.54 9.02 -17.26
N TRP A 150 -2.23 10.26 -17.62
CA TRP A 150 -3.14 11.16 -18.34
C TRP A 150 -2.44 11.70 -19.58
N ALA A 151 -3.23 11.97 -20.63
CA ALA A 151 -2.74 12.53 -21.88
C ALA A 151 -3.22 13.98 -22.03
N ARG A 152 -2.35 14.84 -22.58
CA ARG A 152 -2.70 16.21 -22.94
C ARG A 152 -2.69 16.37 -24.46
N VAL A 153 -3.78 16.87 -25.00
CA VAL A 153 -3.80 17.37 -26.38
C VAL A 153 -3.80 18.90 -26.35
N ARG A 154 -2.93 19.50 -27.15
CA ARG A 154 -2.86 20.96 -27.35
C ARG A 154 -3.00 21.25 -28.85
N ALA A 155 -3.82 22.23 -29.17
CA ALA A 155 -3.95 22.74 -30.54
C ALA A 155 -4.15 24.24 -30.53
N ASN A 156 -3.76 24.89 -31.62
CA ASN A 156 -3.85 26.34 -31.79
C ASN A 156 -5.25 26.80 -32.25
N GLY A 157 -6.17 25.87 -32.48
CA GLY A 157 -7.56 26.12 -32.89
C GLY A 157 -8.54 25.29 -32.09
N ARG A 158 -9.83 25.48 -32.33
CA ARG A 158 -10.89 24.65 -31.71
C ARG A 158 -10.84 23.26 -32.33
N ILE A 159 -10.56 22.26 -31.50
CA ILE A 159 -10.60 20.86 -31.89
C ILE A 159 -11.51 20.10 -30.93
N GLY A 160 -12.32 19.18 -31.48
CA GLY A 160 -12.96 18.12 -30.70
C GLY A 160 -12.01 16.93 -30.66
N VAL A 161 -11.79 16.37 -29.48
CA VAL A 161 -10.92 15.19 -29.30
C VAL A 161 -11.68 14.15 -28.51
N ALA A 162 -11.67 12.92 -29.00
CA ALA A 162 -12.08 11.74 -28.26
C ALA A 162 -10.93 10.75 -28.24
N ALA A 163 -10.68 10.17 -27.07
CA ALA A 163 -9.77 9.06 -26.88
C ALA A 163 -10.58 7.78 -26.70
N VAL A 164 -10.16 6.71 -27.35
CA VAL A 164 -10.75 5.38 -27.19
C VAL A 164 -9.73 4.50 -26.49
N ILE A 165 -10.08 4.06 -25.29
CA ILE A 165 -9.24 3.17 -24.49
C ILE A 165 -9.82 1.77 -24.60
N SER A 166 -9.08 0.87 -25.25
CA SER A 166 -9.45 -0.53 -25.41
C SER A 166 -8.51 -1.42 -24.60
N ARG A 167 -9.08 -2.38 -23.89
CA ARG A 167 -8.36 -3.46 -23.20
C ARG A 167 -8.53 -4.74 -24.00
N PHE A 168 -7.42 -5.43 -24.25
CA PHE A 168 -7.40 -6.73 -24.91
C PHE A 168 -6.84 -7.78 -23.96
N ASP A 169 -7.20 -9.05 -24.16
CA ASP A 169 -6.55 -10.18 -23.50
C ASP A 169 -5.26 -10.60 -24.22
N SER A 170 -4.60 -11.65 -23.72
CA SER A 170 -3.37 -12.21 -24.31
C SER A 170 -3.58 -12.82 -25.70
N THR A 171 -4.83 -13.15 -26.05
CA THR A 171 -5.22 -13.69 -27.37
C THR A 171 -5.56 -12.59 -28.39
N GLY A 172 -5.60 -11.32 -27.94
CA GLY A 172 -6.01 -10.17 -28.75
C GLY A 172 -7.52 -9.93 -28.79
N SER A 173 -8.30 -10.65 -27.97
CA SER A 173 -9.75 -10.43 -27.87
C SER A 173 -10.06 -9.19 -27.04
N LEU A 174 -11.05 -8.40 -27.45
CA LEU A 174 -11.45 -7.19 -26.75
C LEU A 174 -12.14 -7.53 -25.42
N LEU A 175 -11.50 -7.16 -24.31
CA LEU A 175 -12.04 -7.31 -22.95
C LEU A 175 -12.89 -6.12 -22.50
N GLY A 176 -12.68 -4.95 -23.10
CA GLY A 176 -13.45 -3.76 -22.76
C GLY A 176 -13.00 -2.55 -23.55
N GLN A 177 -13.90 -1.59 -23.71
CA GLN A 177 -13.63 -0.35 -24.42
C GLN A 177 -14.35 0.80 -23.71
N MET A 178 -13.70 1.96 -23.66
CA MET A 178 -14.27 3.18 -23.13
C MET A 178 -13.91 4.33 -24.05
N VAL A 179 -14.89 5.19 -24.32
CA VAL A 179 -14.68 6.44 -25.05
C VAL A 179 -14.65 7.57 -24.05
N ILE A 180 -13.61 8.40 -24.13
CA ILE A 180 -13.39 9.55 -23.28
C ILE A 180 -13.29 10.78 -24.16
N GLU A 181 -14.20 11.72 -23.99
CA GLU A 181 -14.09 13.02 -24.64
C GLU A 181 -13.09 13.90 -23.89
N ALA A 182 -12.24 14.61 -24.62
CA ALA A 182 -11.33 15.56 -24.01
C ALA A 182 -12.12 16.75 -23.46
N LEU A 183 -11.96 17.03 -22.16
CA LEU A 183 -12.61 18.17 -21.53
C LEU A 183 -11.96 19.47 -22.01
N PRO A 184 -12.69 20.34 -22.73
CA PRO A 184 -12.13 21.54 -23.34
C PRO A 184 -11.75 22.60 -22.32
N SER A 185 -12.45 22.66 -21.19
CA SER A 185 -12.20 23.58 -20.10
C SER A 185 -11.88 22.79 -18.83
N GLY A 186 -10.92 23.28 -18.08
CA GLY A 186 -10.88 22.97 -16.67
C GLY A 186 -10.82 24.25 -15.89
N GLY A 187 -11.15 24.13 -14.61
CA GLY A 187 -11.49 25.25 -13.77
C GLY A 187 -10.88 25.06 -12.40
N ARG A 188 -11.09 26.09 -11.58
CA ARG A 188 -10.76 26.04 -10.16
C ARG A 188 -11.91 25.41 -9.37
N GLU A 189 -13.11 25.46 -9.93
CA GLU A 189 -14.31 24.85 -9.38
C GLU A 189 -15.00 23.96 -10.41
N LEU A 190 -15.08 22.65 -10.11
CA LEU A 190 -15.65 21.62 -10.98
C LEU A 190 -16.74 20.86 -10.22
N SER A 191 -17.77 20.42 -10.92
CA SER A 191 -18.82 19.55 -10.39
C SER A 191 -18.99 18.30 -11.23
N VAL A 192 -19.10 17.16 -10.55
CA VAL A 192 -19.42 15.87 -11.12
C VAL A 192 -20.68 15.35 -10.44
N TYR A 193 -21.58 14.67 -11.15
CA TYR A 193 -22.70 13.98 -10.52
C TYR A 193 -22.21 12.99 -9.45
N ALA A 194 -22.93 12.84 -8.33
CA ALA A 194 -22.57 11.92 -7.26
C ALA A 194 -23.68 10.91 -6.99
N HIS A 195 -23.30 9.65 -6.84
CA HIS A 195 -24.16 8.55 -6.46
C HIS A 195 -23.34 7.51 -5.68
N LEU A 196 -23.93 6.97 -4.62
CA LEU A 196 -23.31 5.93 -3.80
C LEU A 196 -24.37 4.93 -3.35
N GLN A 197 -24.31 3.71 -3.88
CA GLN A 197 -25.10 2.55 -3.48
C GLN A 197 -24.19 1.33 -3.35
N PRO A 198 -24.59 0.25 -2.66
CA PRO A 198 -23.75 -0.94 -2.48
C PRO A 198 -23.29 -1.61 -3.79
N THR A 199 -24.05 -1.45 -4.87
CA THR A 199 -23.79 -2.10 -6.17
C THR A 199 -23.35 -1.12 -7.26
N SER A 200 -23.42 0.18 -7.01
CA SER A 200 -23.06 1.22 -7.97
C SER A 200 -22.52 2.46 -7.28
N VAL A 201 -21.43 3.01 -7.79
CA VAL A 201 -20.72 4.13 -7.18
C VAL A 201 -20.18 5.07 -8.23
N THR A 202 -20.27 6.37 -7.97
CA THR A 202 -19.51 7.35 -8.73
C THR A 202 -18.11 7.50 -8.13
N GLY A 203 -17.10 7.51 -8.97
CA GLY A 203 -15.77 7.96 -8.62
C GLY A 203 -15.37 9.20 -9.39
N ILE A 204 -14.21 9.74 -9.03
CA ILE A 204 -13.63 10.91 -9.65
C ILE A 204 -12.22 10.61 -10.14
N ILE A 205 -11.96 11.10 -11.35
CA ILE A 205 -10.65 11.22 -11.97
C ILE A 205 -10.31 12.71 -11.94
N LEU A 206 -9.22 13.06 -11.27
CA LEU A 206 -8.73 14.42 -11.17
C LEU A 206 -7.29 14.47 -11.64
N VAL A 207 -6.96 15.47 -12.45
CA VAL A 207 -5.62 15.68 -13.00
C VAL A 207 -5.16 17.08 -12.65
N ASN A 208 -3.94 17.18 -12.16
CA ASN A 208 -3.23 18.43 -11.97
C ASN A 208 -2.30 18.66 -13.16
N PRO A 209 -2.69 19.52 -14.13
CA PRO A 209 -1.86 19.80 -15.29
C PRO A 209 -0.66 20.72 -14.99
N SER A 210 -0.59 21.32 -13.80
CA SER A 210 0.46 22.28 -13.45
C SER A 210 1.78 21.58 -13.09
N ASP A 211 2.85 22.36 -13.15
CA ASP A 211 4.20 21.97 -12.75
C ASP A 211 4.44 22.12 -11.23
N GLN A 212 3.44 22.54 -10.48
CA GLN A 212 3.43 22.65 -9.02
C GLN A 212 2.42 21.69 -8.39
N ALA A 213 2.66 21.26 -7.15
CA ALA A 213 1.62 20.56 -6.39
C ALA A 213 0.51 21.55 -5.99
N THR A 214 -0.72 21.08 -5.84
CA THR A 214 -1.87 21.90 -5.44
C THR A 214 -2.73 21.16 -4.44
N ASP A 215 -3.23 21.88 -3.45
CA ASP A 215 -4.26 21.37 -2.57
C ASP A 215 -5.63 21.49 -3.23
N VAL A 216 -6.45 20.47 -3.01
CA VAL A 216 -7.78 20.34 -3.58
C VAL A 216 -8.75 19.93 -2.49
N LEU A 217 -9.81 20.72 -2.33
CA LEU A 217 -10.95 20.37 -1.50
C LEU A 217 -11.96 19.60 -2.34
N LEU A 218 -12.21 18.35 -1.97
CA LEU A 218 -13.29 17.54 -2.49
C LEU A 218 -14.44 17.60 -1.49
N SER A 219 -15.63 18.00 -1.93
CA SER A 219 -16.84 17.93 -1.12
C SER A 219 -17.94 17.19 -1.85
N VAL A 220 -18.74 16.45 -1.10
CA VAL A 220 -19.97 15.82 -1.60
C VAL A 220 -21.13 16.65 -1.10
N VAL A 221 -21.93 17.19 -2.00
CA VAL A 221 -23.17 17.89 -1.68
C VAL A 221 -24.36 17.03 -2.06
N ASP A 222 -25.43 17.16 -1.29
CA ASP A 222 -26.69 16.47 -1.54
C ASP A 222 -27.37 16.91 -2.85
N ARG A 223 -28.49 16.27 -3.19
CA ARG A 223 -29.29 16.60 -4.38
C ARG A 223 -29.79 18.05 -4.38
N SER A 224 -30.05 18.63 -3.20
CA SER A 224 -30.46 20.03 -3.08
C SER A 224 -29.32 21.01 -3.34
N GLY A 225 -28.07 20.56 -3.17
CA GLY A 225 -26.87 21.39 -3.26
C GLY A 225 -26.66 22.30 -2.07
N LEU A 226 -27.48 22.19 -1.02
CA LEU A 226 -27.44 23.04 0.17
C LEU A 226 -26.67 22.41 1.33
N ARG A 227 -26.57 21.07 1.36
CA ARG A 227 -25.90 20.36 2.45
C ARG A 227 -24.65 19.64 1.96
N ILE A 228 -23.52 19.95 2.59
CA ILE A 228 -22.29 19.16 2.46
C ILE A 228 -22.46 17.88 3.28
N LEU A 229 -22.42 16.74 2.61
CA LEU A 229 -22.50 15.40 3.21
C LEU A 229 -21.14 14.93 3.72
N ALA A 230 -20.06 15.28 3.00
CA ALA A 230 -18.69 15.00 3.39
C ALA A 230 -17.72 15.96 2.69
N ALA A 231 -16.55 16.18 3.27
CA ALA A 231 -15.48 16.95 2.65
C ALA A 231 -14.10 16.39 3.03
N ARG A 232 -13.15 16.48 2.11
CA ARG A 232 -11.80 15.97 2.27
C ARG A 232 -10.83 16.81 1.44
N SER A 233 -9.76 17.25 2.06
CA SER A 233 -8.64 17.87 1.35
C SER A 233 -7.66 16.80 0.88
N VAL A 234 -7.18 16.94 -0.36
CA VAL A 234 -6.16 16.09 -0.97
C VAL A 234 -5.14 16.97 -1.67
N THR A 235 -3.85 16.70 -1.44
CA THR A 235 -2.77 17.32 -2.20
C THR A 235 -2.55 16.53 -3.49
N LEU A 236 -2.77 17.17 -4.64
CA LEU A 236 -2.43 16.61 -5.94
C LEU A 236 -0.99 16.99 -6.33
N PRO A 237 -0.09 16.01 -6.54
CA PRO A 237 1.27 16.27 -6.99
C PRO A 237 1.30 17.04 -8.31
N LYS A 238 2.43 17.70 -8.59
CA LYS A 238 2.71 18.26 -9.92
C LYS A 238 2.57 17.20 -11.00
N LEU A 239 1.92 17.54 -12.11
CA LEU A 239 1.63 16.62 -13.22
C LEU A 239 0.96 15.30 -12.76
N GLY A 240 0.36 15.30 -11.57
CA GLY A 240 -0.19 14.14 -10.91
C GLY A 240 -1.66 13.92 -11.26
N GLN A 241 -2.17 12.78 -10.82
CA GLN A 241 -3.57 12.43 -10.93
C GLN A 241 -4.07 11.73 -9.67
N LEU A 242 -5.39 11.75 -9.50
CA LEU A 242 -6.12 11.02 -8.48
C LEU A 242 -7.28 10.30 -9.18
N VAL A 243 -7.40 9.00 -8.94
CA VAL A 243 -8.51 8.18 -9.44
C VAL A 243 -9.03 7.37 -8.28
N GLN A 244 -10.19 7.74 -7.73
CA GLN A 244 -10.78 7.08 -6.57
C GLN A 244 -12.30 7.09 -6.63
N ALA A 245 -12.92 6.03 -6.11
CA ALA A 245 -14.36 5.96 -5.95
C ALA A 245 -14.83 6.71 -4.68
N LEU A 246 -16.11 7.10 -4.62
CA LEU A 246 -16.64 7.88 -3.49
C LEU A 246 -16.54 7.14 -2.14
N ASP A 247 -16.74 5.84 -2.13
CA ASP A 247 -16.60 4.97 -0.96
C ASP A 247 -15.14 4.86 -0.46
N GLU A 248 -14.16 4.99 -1.37
CA GLU A 248 -12.74 5.08 -1.00
C GLU A 248 -12.36 6.48 -0.49
N LEU A 249 -12.92 7.52 -1.13
CA LEU A 249 -12.67 8.91 -0.74
C LEU A 249 -13.31 9.25 0.60
N PHE A 250 -14.50 8.71 0.86
CA PHE A 250 -15.36 9.01 2.01
C PHE A 250 -15.94 7.70 2.59
N PRO A 251 -15.14 6.91 3.32
CA PRO A 251 -15.54 5.57 3.79
C PRO A 251 -16.69 5.57 4.80
N THR A 252 -16.97 6.71 5.43
CA THR A 252 -18.07 6.89 6.40
C THR A 252 -19.33 7.47 5.76
N LEU A 253 -19.34 7.72 4.45
CA LEU A 253 -20.47 8.32 3.76
C LEU A 253 -21.60 7.30 3.61
N SER A 254 -22.77 7.61 4.16
CA SER A 254 -23.95 6.77 4.01
C SER A 254 -24.40 6.74 2.53
N PRO A 255 -24.97 5.62 2.05
CA PRO A 255 -25.50 5.53 0.69
C PRO A 255 -26.51 6.65 0.39
N PHE A 256 -26.44 7.19 -0.82
CA PHE A 256 -27.35 8.24 -1.29
C PHE A 256 -27.48 8.17 -2.82
N ASP A 257 -28.63 8.60 -3.31
CA ASP A 257 -28.89 8.69 -4.74
C ASP A 257 -29.04 10.15 -5.18
N GLY A 258 -28.11 10.59 -6.02
CA GLY A 258 -28.06 11.94 -6.55
C GLY A 258 -27.44 12.96 -5.59
N GLY A 259 -26.67 13.86 -6.18
CA GLY A 259 -25.85 14.85 -5.50
C GLY A 259 -24.74 15.29 -6.44
N ARG A 260 -23.74 16.00 -5.89
CA ARG A 260 -22.58 16.41 -6.69
C ARG A 260 -21.29 16.24 -5.88
N ILE A 261 -20.24 15.81 -6.56
CA ILE A 261 -18.86 15.95 -6.09
C ILE A 261 -18.39 17.32 -6.57
N VAL A 262 -18.12 18.23 -5.65
CA VAL A 262 -17.56 19.55 -5.93
C VAL A 262 -16.07 19.50 -5.65
N VAL A 263 -15.29 19.87 -6.66
CA VAL A 263 -13.84 20.00 -6.61
C VAL A 263 -13.51 21.47 -6.58
N SER A 264 -12.82 21.92 -5.54
CA SER A 264 -12.33 23.30 -5.42
C SER A 264 -10.82 23.28 -5.20
N GLY A 265 -10.08 24.05 -6.00
CA GLY A 265 -8.62 24.13 -5.87
C GLY A 265 -8.07 25.47 -6.31
N GLU A 266 -6.83 25.77 -5.90
CA GLU A 266 -6.18 27.02 -6.29
C GLU A 266 -5.68 26.98 -7.73
N ALA A 267 -5.28 25.82 -8.24
CA ALA A 267 -4.87 25.63 -9.62
C ALA A 267 -6.06 25.28 -10.55
N SER A 268 -5.90 25.52 -11.86
CA SER A 268 -6.86 25.02 -12.87
C SER A 268 -6.68 23.51 -13.03
N LEU A 269 -7.66 22.74 -12.55
CA LEU A 269 -7.66 21.29 -12.58
C LEU A 269 -8.43 20.77 -13.80
N ARG A 270 -8.31 19.47 -14.08
CA ARG A 270 -9.17 18.74 -15.03
C ARG A 270 -9.81 17.59 -14.28
N ALA A 271 -11.13 17.47 -14.35
CA ALA A 271 -11.84 16.39 -13.67
C ALA A 271 -12.80 15.68 -14.63
N MET A 272 -13.06 14.42 -14.32
CA MET A 272 -14.07 13.57 -14.94
C MET A 272 -14.63 12.65 -13.86
N GLY A 273 -15.92 12.37 -13.88
CA GLY A 273 -16.49 11.30 -13.09
C GLY A 273 -16.41 9.97 -13.81
N PHE A 274 -16.48 8.88 -13.06
CA PHE A 274 -16.83 7.59 -13.64
C PHE A 274 -17.95 6.96 -12.82
N PHE A 275 -18.95 6.40 -13.47
CA PHE A 275 -19.98 5.61 -12.84
C PHE A 275 -19.61 4.15 -12.98
N GLN A 276 -19.44 3.45 -11.87
CA GLN A 276 -19.13 2.04 -11.84
C GLN A 276 -20.35 1.25 -11.36
N PHE A 277 -20.68 0.18 -12.09
CA PHE A 277 -21.69 -0.80 -11.67
C PHE A 277 -21.19 -2.21 -12.06
N GLY A 278 -20.97 -3.06 -11.06
CA GLY A 278 -20.26 -4.31 -11.25
C GLY A 278 -18.86 -4.09 -11.86
N THR A 279 -18.61 -4.69 -13.03
CA THR A 279 -17.35 -4.57 -13.80
C THR A 279 -17.38 -3.48 -14.87
N GLN A 280 -18.53 -2.84 -15.07
CA GLN A 280 -18.70 -1.82 -16.10
C GLN A 280 -18.41 -0.42 -15.55
N MET A 281 -17.84 0.44 -16.39
CA MET A 281 -17.56 1.84 -16.08
C MET A 281 -18.04 2.73 -17.22
N ILE A 282 -18.64 3.87 -16.87
CA ILE A 282 -19.08 4.91 -17.81
C ILE A 282 -18.46 6.24 -17.39
N ALA A 283 -17.91 7.00 -18.34
CA ALA A 283 -17.42 8.34 -18.08
C ALA A 283 -18.57 9.35 -17.88
N ILE A 284 -18.47 10.18 -16.85
CA ILE A 284 -19.38 11.29 -16.58
C ILE A 284 -18.58 12.59 -16.76
N PRO A 285 -18.99 13.53 -17.63
CA PRO A 285 -18.29 14.79 -17.79
C PRO A 285 -18.35 15.62 -16.50
N ALA A 286 -17.25 16.28 -16.16
CA ALA A 286 -17.27 17.32 -15.14
C ALA A 286 -17.74 18.65 -15.75
N LEU A 287 -18.53 19.38 -14.99
CA LEU A 287 -18.98 20.73 -15.33
C LEU A 287 -18.08 21.75 -14.63
N VAL A 288 -17.58 22.72 -15.39
CA VAL A 288 -16.91 23.89 -14.80
C VAL A 288 -17.98 24.81 -14.23
N ILE A 289 -17.91 25.11 -12.94
CA ILE A 289 -18.86 26.02 -12.28
C ILE A 289 -18.24 27.42 -12.14
N ARG A 290 -16.90 27.50 -11.99
CA ARG A 290 -16.16 28.76 -11.82
C ARG A 290 -14.72 28.71 -12.32
#